data_AF-A0A443I4T6-F1
#
_entry.id   AF-A0A443I4T6-F1
#
_cell.length_a   1.000
_cell.length_b   1.000
_cell.length_c   1.000
_cell.angle_alpha   90.00
_cell.angle_beta   90.00
_cell.angle_gamma   90.00
#
_symmetry.space_group_name_H-M   'P 1'
#
loop_
_entity.id
_entity.type
_entity.pdbx_description
1 polymer ?
#
loop_
_entity_poly.entity_id
_entity_poly.type
_entity_poly.pdbx_seq_one_letter_code
_entity_poly.pdbx_strand_id
1 'polypeptide(L)'
;MATRRTQGQSSSEKETSPIPQQPVSSDVSPAVPADVIYKLLGFTAAMIVAPIGIYFLTVESIFRGNSTWAAISAAVTANIILVAYIIVAWKDDQGERLAQEKKAQ
;
A
#
# COMPACT_ATOMS: atom_id res chain seq x y z
N MET A 1 30.74 14.44 -64.64
CA MET A 1 31.01 15.53 -63.68
C MET A 1 31.48 14.93 -62.36
N ALA A 2 32.09 15.71 -61.46
CA ALA A 2 33.12 15.21 -60.55
C ALA A 2 32.64 14.44 -59.30
N THR A 3 33.28 13.30 -59.03
CA THR A 3 33.27 12.58 -57.75
C THR A 3 34.25 13.25 -56.77
N ARG A 4 33.86 13.45 -55.50
CA ARG A 4 34.75 14.04 -54.47
C ARG A 4 34.85 13.19 -53.19
N ARG A 5 35.90 12.35 -53.15
CA ARG A 5 36.88 12.16 -52.02
C ARG A 5 36.72 13.18 -50.86
N THR A 6 36.94 12.95 -49.56
CA THR A 6 37.54 11.91 -48.67
C THR A 6 36.89 12.07 -47.26
N GLN A 7 37.12 11.32 -46.18
CA GLN A 7 38.10 10.29 -45.75
C GLN A 7 37.32 9.13 -45.05
N GLY A 8 37.89 8.09 -44.43
CA GLY A 8 39.30 7.66 -44.29
C GLY A 8 39.35 6.19 -43.85
N GLN A 9 40.32 5.44 -44.37
CA GLN A 9 40.45 3.99 -44.18
C GLN A 9 41.66 3.72 -43.28
N SER A 10 41.47 3.13 -42.10
CA SER A 10 42.52 2.36 -41.43
C SER A 10 41.95 1.42 -40.36
N SER A 11 42.50 0.22 -40.30
CA SER A 11 42.07 -0.88 -39.45
C SER A 11 42.63 -0.79 -38.04
N SER A 12 41.80 -1.10 -37.04
CA SER A 12 42.11 -1.91 -35.84
C SER A 12 40.77 -2.14 -35.15
N GLU A 13 40.26 -3.36 -35.06
CA GLU A 13 40.83 -4.45 -34.26
C GLU A 13 41.06 -3.98 -32.81
N LYS A 14 39.97 -3.89 -32.04
CA LYS A 14 40.00 -4.36 -30.66
C LYS A 14 38.61 -4.70 -30.12
N GLU A 15 38.37 -6.00 -30.09
CA GLU A 15 37.90 -6.75 -28.92
C GLU A 15 36.76 -6.14 -28.10
N THR A 16 35.60 -6.81 -28.20
CA THR A 16 34.78 -7.27 -27.06
C THR A 16 35.40 -6.96 -25.70
N SER A 17 35.13 -5.74 -25.21
CA SER A 17 35.24 -5.42 -23.80
C SER A 17 33.82 -5.46 -23.25
N PRO A 18 33.42 -6.49 -22.48
CA PRO A 18 32.16 -6.42 -21.77
C PRO A 18 32.28 -5.22 -20.83
N ILE A 19 31.51 -4.16 -21.12
CA ILE A 19 31.32 -3.07 -20.15
C ILE A 19 30.93 -3.77 -18.85
N PRO A 20 31.66 -3.57 -17.74
CA PRO A 20 31.21 -4.08 -16.45
C PRO A 20 29.88 -3.40 -16.18
N GLN A 21 28.80 -4.14 -16.42
CA GLN A 21 27.46 -3.77 -16.01
C GLN A 21 27.54 -3.75 -14.49
N GLN A 22 27.83 -2.57 -13.92
CA GLN A 22 27.70 -2.37 -12.50
C GLN A 22 26.30 -2.85 -12.16
N PRO A 23 26.14 -3.80 -11.22
CA PRO A 23 24.83 -4.32 -10.91
C PRO A 23 23.99 -3.13 -10.48
N VAL A 24 23.05 -2.73 -11.33
CA VAL A 24 22.04 -1.73 -11.01
C VAL A 24 21.21 -2.37 -9.92
N SER A 25 21.62 -2.13 -8.67
CA SER A 25 21.03 -2.76 -7.50
C SER A 25 19.56 -2.37 -7.50
N SER A 26 18.72 -3.32 -7.87
CA SER A 26 17.27 -3.20 -7.82
C SER A 26 16.87 -3.11 -6.36
N ASP A 27 17.00 -1.92 -5.79
CA ASP A 27 16.64 -1.65 -4.40
C ASP A 27 15.12 -1.73 -4.28
N VAL A 28 14.67 -2.94 -3.95
CA VAL A 28 13.27 -3.28 -3.68
C VAL A 28 12.91 -3.05 -2.21
N SER A 29 13.70 -2.28 -1.47
CA SER A 29 13.33 -1.78 -0.15
C SER A 29 11.94 -1.13 -0.24
N PRO A 30 10.97 -1.50 0.63
CA PRO A 30 9.61 -1.00 0.50
C PRO A 30 9.54 0.53 0.53
N ALA A 31 9.20 1.14 -0.60
CA ALA A 31 9.03 2.60 -0.72
C ALA A 31 7.84 3.14 0.09
N VAL A 32 6.96 2.24 0.56
CA VAL A 32 5.86 2.55 1.49
C VAL A 32 6.29 2.26 2.95
N PRO A 33 6.13 3.21 3.89
CA PRO A 33 6.47 2.99 5.30
C PRO A 33 5.74 1.78 5.89
N ALA A 34 6.45 0.96 6.68
CA ALA A 34 5.89 -0.27 7.26
C ALA A 34 4.64 -0.01 8.13
N ASP A 35 4.55 1.15 8.78
CA ASP A 35 3.39 1.58 9.55
C ASP A 35 2.11 1.67 8.69
N VAL A 36 2.21 2.18 7.46
CA VAL A 36 1.10 2.19 6.48
C VAL A 36 0.68 0.77 6.12
N ILE A 37 1.64 -0.16 5.98
CA ILE A 37 1.35 -1.57 5.68
C ILE A 37 0.53 -2.20 6.81
N TYR A 38 0.91 -1.98 8.08
CA TYR A 38 0.15 -2.47 9.23
C TYR A 38 -1.24 -1.84 9.33
N LYS A 39 -1.39 -0.55 9.02
CA LYS A 39 -2.70 0.13 8.98
C LYS A 39 -3.62 -0.47 7.91
N LEU A 40 -3.12 -0.68 6.69
CA LEU A 40 -3.88 -1.30 5.59
C LEU A 40 -4.27 -2.76 5.92
N LEU A 41 -3.34 -3.55 6.47
CA LEU A 41 -3.60 -4.93 6.88
C LEU A 41 -4.63 -5.00 8.02
N GLY A 42 -4.47 -4.15 9.05
CA GLY A 42 -5.39 -4.09 10.19
C GLY A 42 -6.79 -3.66 9.77
N PHE A 43 -6.90 -2.68 8.86
CA PHE A 43 -8.19 -2.18 8.42
C PHE A 43 -8.94 -3.17 7.50
N THR A 44 -8.22 -3.84 6.57
CA THR A 44 -8.82 -4.91 5.75
C THR A 44 -9.27 -6.09 6.59
N ALA A 45 -8.46 -6.52 7.57
CA ALA A 45 -8.86 -7.57 8.51
C ALA A 45 -10.08 -7.14 9.35
N ALA A 46 -10.11 -5.92 9.87
CA ALA A 46 -11.23 -5.41 10.66
C ALA A 46 -12.54 -5.37 9.86
N MET A 47 -12.51 -4.95 8.60
CA MET A 47 -13.71 -4.88 7.75
C MET A 47 -14.33 -6.25 7.44
N ILE A 48 -13.52 -7.33 7.46
CA ILE A 48 -14.01 -8.70 7.29
C ILE A 48 -14.43 -9.28 8.65
N VAL A 49 -13.55 -9.25 9.63
CA VAL A 49 -13.72 -9.98 10.90
C VAL A 49 -14.81 -9.36 11.78
N ALA A 50 -14.91 -8.03 11.87
CA ALA A 50 -15.82 -7.41 12.81
C ALA A 50 -17.32 -7.52 12.41
N PRO A 51 -17.74 -7.29 11.15
CA PRO A 51 -19.15 -7.50 10.75
C PRO A 51 -19.56 -8.97 10.79
N ILE A 52 -18.66 -9.89 10.40
CA ILE A 52 -18.92 -11.33 10.47
C ILE A 52 -19.00 -11.80 11.93
N GLY A 53 -18.04 -11.36 12.76
CA GLY A 53 -18.01 -11.67 14.19
C GLY A 53 -19.27 -11.18 14.91
N ILE A 54 -19.72 -9.95 14.65
CA ILE A 54 -20.93 -9.42 15.29
C ILE A 54 -22.19 -10.18 14.85
N TYR A 55 -22.28 -10.62 13.58
CA TYR A 55 -23.40 -11.42 13.10
C TYR A 55 -23.52 -12.74 13.88
N PHE A 56 -22.42 -13.50 14.01
CA PHE A 56 -22.43 -14.76 14.75
C PHE A 56 -22.57 -14.57 16.28
N LEU A 57 -22.05 -13.48 16.85
CA LEU A 57 -22.26 -13.16 18.27
C LEU A 57 -23.71 -12.78 18.58
N THR A 58 -24.39 -12.03 17.71
CA THR A 58 -25.75 -11.53 17.96
C THR A 58 -26.85 -12.54 17.61
N VAL A 59 -26.66 -13.38 16.58
CA VAL A 59 -27.66 -14.37 16.17
C VAL A 59 -27.94 -15.40 17.27
N GLU A 60 -26.90 -15.85 17.97
CA GLU A 60 -26.99 -16.86 19.03
C GLU A 60 -27.43 -16.23 20.36
N SER A 61 -26.76 -15.15 20.79
CA SER A 61 -26.91 -14.63 22.17
C SER A 61 -28.09 -13.67 22.39
N ILE A 62 -28.50 -12.93 21.36
CA ILE A 62 -29.49 -11.84 21.49
C ILE A 62 -30.77 -12.13 20.70
N PHE A 63 -30.66 -12.65 19.48
CA PHE A 63 -31.80 -12.82 18.58
C PHE A 63 -32.36 -14.25 18.49
N ARG A 64 -31.86 -15.20 19.30
CA ARG A 64 -32.35 -16.60 19.41
C ARG A 64 -32.54 -17.28 18.04
N GLY A 65 -31.58 -17.11 17.13
CA GLY A 65 -31.62 -17.69 15.79
C GLY A 65 -32.35 -16.86 14.71
N ASN A 66 -32.90 -15.68 15.03
CA ASN A 66 -33.50 -14.81 14.01
C ASN A 66 -32.42 -14.05 13.22
N SER A 67 -32.02 -14.65 12.09
CA SER A 67 -30.97 -14.14 11.20
C SER A 67 -31.25 -12.75 10.62
N THR A 68 -32.52 -12.34 10.46
CA THR A 68 -32.87 -11.01 9.93
C THR A 68 -32.42 -9.90 10.87
N TRP A 69 -32.67 -10.04 12.17
CA TRP A 69 -32.24 -9.04 13.16
C TRP A 69 -30.72 -9.07 13.38
N ALA A 70 -30.10 -10.26 13.33
CA ALA A 70 -28.65 -10.39 13.35
C ALA A 70 -28.00 -9.67 12.14
N ALA A 71 -28.54 -9.87 10.93
CA ALA A 71 -28.06 -9.20 9.72
C ALA A 71 -28.22 -7.67 9.78
N ILE A 72 -29.33 -7.17 10.31
CA ILE A 72 -29.53 -5.73 10.54
C ILE A 72 -28.47 -5.19 11.53
N SER A 73 -28.21 -5.91 12.63
CA SER A 73 -27.19 -5.50 13.60
C SER A 73 -25.78 -5.50 12.98
N ALA A 74 -25.46 -6.46 12.12
CA ALA A 74 -24.19 -6.51 11.39
C ALA A 74 -24.04 -5.34 10.40
N ALA A 75 -25.12 -4.97 9.69
CA ALA A 75 -25.13 -3.79 8.82
C ALA A 75 -24.92 -2.49 9.62
N VAL A 76 -25.54 -2.36 10.80
CA VAL A 76 -25.29 -1.21 11.70
C VAL A 76 -23.83 -1.18 12.16
N THR A 77 -23.25 -2.33 12.55
CA THR A 77 -21.84 -2.41 12.95
C THR A 77 -20.88 -2.06 11.81
N ALA A 78 -21.18 -2.44 10.56
CA ALA A 78 -20.38 -2.01 9.40
C ALA A 78 -20.33 -0.48 9.25
N ASN A 79 -21.45 0.22 9.51
CA ASN A 79 -21.47 1.68 9.53
C ASN A 79 -20.68 2.27 10.71
N ILE A 80 -20.69 1.63 11.88
CA ILE A 80 -19.85 2.03 13.03
C ILE A 80 -18.35 1.89 12.69
N ILE A 81 -17.96 0.81 12.00
CA ILE A 81 -16.57 0.60 11.55
C ILE A 81 -16.14 1.68 10.54
N LEU A 82 -17.03 2.09 9.63
CA LEU A 82 -16.77 3.21 8.72
C LEU A 82 -16.53 4.53 9.48
N VAL A 83 -17.32 4.83 10.50
CA VAL A 83 -17.10 6.03 11.35
C VAL A 83 -15.79 5.91 12.14
N ALA A 84 -15.48 4.73 12.68
CA ALA A 84 -14.23 4.47 13.39
C ALA A 84 -13.01 4.66 12.48
N TYR A 85 -13.09 4.26 11.20
CA TYR A 85 -12.05 4.51 10.21
C TYR A 85 -11.77 6.00 10.04
N ILE A 86 -12.82 6.81 9.85
CA ILE A 86 -12.70 8.26 9.66
C ILE A 86 -12.02 8.90 10.88
N ILE A 87 -12.37 8.47 12.09
CA ILE A 87 -11.75 8.94 13.34
C ILE A 87 -10.27 8.53 13.41
N VAL A 88 -9.93 7.28 13.05
CA VAL A 88 -8.53 6.81 13.03
C VAL A 88 -7.72 7.58 12.00
N ALA A 89 -8.20 7.71 10.76
CA ALA A 89 -7.55 8.46 9.70
C ALA A 89 -7.31 9.93 10.08
N TRP A 90 -8.27 10.58 10.74
CA TRP A 90 -8.12 11.97 11.18
C TRP A 90 -7.10 12.13 12.32
N LYS A 91 -7.03 11.16 13.24
CA LYS A 91 -5.97 11.13 14.28
C LYS A 91 -4.60 10.88 13.68
N ASP A 92 -4.53 10.07 12.62
CA ASP A 92 -3.29 9.74 11.93
C ASP A 92 -2.72 10.93 11.17
N ASP A 93 -3.56 11.63 10.39
CA ASP A 93 -3.25 12.88 9.70
C ASP A 93 -2.71 13.96 10.68
N GLN A 94 -3.34 14.13 11.84
CA GLN A 94 -2.83 15.03 12.88
C GLN A 94 -1.45 14.59 13.41
N GLY A 95 -1.22 13.30 13.59
CA GLY A 95 0.06 12.74 14.04
C GLY A 95 1.20 13.00 13.04
N GLU A 96 0.95 12.76 11.75
CA GLU A 96 1.92 13.03 10.69
C GLU A 96 2.26 14.52 10.59
N ARG A 97 1.25 15.40 10.65
CA ARG A 97 1.48 16.86 10.63
C ARG A 97 2.35 17.33 11.80
N LEU A 98 2.07 16.88 13.02
CA LEU A 98 2.86 17.23 14.21
C LEU A 98 4.30 16.67 14.14
N ALA A 99 4.48 15.51 13.52
CA ALA A 99 5.81 14.93 13.28
C ALA A 99 6.60 15.68 12.20
N GLN A 100 5.92 16.24 11.19
CA GLN A 100 6.54 17.10 10.17
C GLN A 100 6.90 18.47 10.75
N GLU A 101 6.01 19.10 11.51
CA GLU A 101 6.25 20.38 12.21
C GLU A 101 7.47 20.29 13.16
N LYS A 102 7.63 19.17 13.89
CA LYS A 102 8.80 18.90 14.75
C LYS A 102 10.11 18.60 13.99
N LYS A 103 10.06 18.25 12.71
CA LYS A 103 11.24 18.02 11.85
C LYS A 103 11.65 19.28 11.06
N ALA A 104 10.82 20.32 11.09
CA ALA A 104 11.05 21.60 10.44
C ALA A 104 11.56 22.70 11.39
N GLN A 105 11.74 22.37 12.67
CA GLN A 105 12.43 23.17 13.70
C GLN A 105 13.80 22.56 14.00
#